data_AF-A0A0H5R5Y5-F1
#
_entry.id   AF-A0A0H5R5Y5-F1
#
_cell.length_a   1.000
_cell.length_b   1.000
_cell.length_c   1.000
_cell.angle_alpha   90.00
_cell.angle_beta   90.00
_cell.angle_gamma   90.00
#
_symmetry.space_group_name_H-M   'P 1'
#
loop_
_entity.id
_entity.type
_entity.pdbx_description
1 polymer ?
#
loop_
_entity_poly.entity_id
_entity_poly.type
_entity_poly.pdbx_seq_one_letter_code
_entity_poly.pdbx_strand_id
1 'polypeptide(L)'
;MWRALQRLIISNPTPSRRTLAFSAAAPTSLNTISDNPGSRKFVRRLGRGQGSGRGGTSGRGHKGQKARSGASRKIRLGFEGGQTPLAKRLPKRGFTSNKPDFSPLNLDKLQEWIKQGRLNPDELITTKMLNDSGVVGKVKHGVKLLGNGIQDFHAKINIQVTEASKTAQYAIEKNGGSVMFTYFNKLGLRATLHPDKFDIVPKLARPPRKWALKHGIENHL
;
A
#
# COMPACT_ATOMS: atom_id res chain seq x y z
N MET A 1 -51.25 34.12 46.21
CA MET A 1 -49.84 34.53 46.45
C MET A 1 -48.93 33.46 45.87
N TRP A 2 -48.59 33.58 44.58
CA TRP A 2 -47.71 32.66 43.86
C TRP A 2 -46.43 33.41 43.49
N ARG A 3 -45.27 32.92 43.93
CA ARG A 3 -43.96 33.44 43.53
C ARG A 3 -43.31 32.44 42.57
N ALA A 4 -43.16 32.87 41.33
CA ALA A 4 -42.44 32.18 40.27
C ALA A 4 -40.93 32.12 40.59
N LEU A 5 -40.35 30.92 40.50
CA LEU A 5 -38.90 30.70 40.51
C LEU A 5 -38.42 30.64 39.05
N GLN A 6 -37.79 31.71 38.59
CA GLN A 6 -37.12 31.79 37.30
C GLN A 6 -35.88 30.87 37.29
N ARG A 7 -35.84 29.94 36.34
CA ARG A 7 -34.63 29.18 35.98
C ARG A 7 -33.69 30.09 35.20
N LEU A 8 -32.49 30.32 35.74
CA LEU A 8 -31.37 30.93 35.03
C LEU A 8 -30.86 29.97 33.95
N ILE A 9 -31.14 30.30 32.68
CA ILE A 9 -30.55 29.66 31.50
C ILE A 9 -29.14 30.24 31.35
N ILE A 10 -28.11 29.46 31.67
CA ILE A 10 -26.73 29.80 31.35
C ILE A 10 -26.56 29.58 29.84
N SER A 11 -26.53 30.67 29.07
CA SER A 11 -26.25 30.65 27.63
C SER A 11 -24.79 30.25 27.40
N ASN A 12 -24.56 29.12 26.71
CA ASN A 12 -23.23 28.79 26.20
C ASN A 12 -22.84 29.83 25.12
N PRO A 13 -21.63 30.43 25.18
CA PRO A 13 -21.18 31.31 24.11
C PRO A 13 -21.00 30.48 22.83
N THR A 14 -21.77 30.81 21.79
CA THR A 14 -21.61 30.29 20.44
C THR A 14 -20.19 30.52 19.93
N PRO A 15 -19.51 29.52 19.32
CA PRO A 15 -18.23 29.79 18.68
C PRO A 15 -18.51 30.71 17.48
N SER A 16 -18.05 31.97 17.56
CA SER A 16 -18.09 32.87 16.41
C SER A 16 -17.24 32.24 15.31
N ARG A 17 -17.91 31.67 14.31
CA ARG A 17 -17.28 31.09 13.13
C ARG A 17 -16.72 32.26 12.32
N ARG A 18 -15.48 32.67 12.61
CA ARG A 18 -14.71 33.53 11.72
C ARG A 18 -14.45 32.73 10.45
N THR A 19 -15.37 32.82 9.51
CA THR A 19 -15.17 32.42 8.12
C THR A 19 -14.10 33.35 7.56
N LEU A 20 -12.86 32.86 7.45
CA LEU A 20 -11.85 33.51 6.63
C LEU A 20 -12.33 33.36 5.18
N ALA A 21 -12.94 34.42 4.65
CA ALA A 21 -13.16 34.54 3.22
C ALA A 21 -11.78 34.58 2.56
N PHE A 22 -11.44 33.53 1.81
CA PHE A 22 -10.34 33.58 0.85
C PHE A 22 -10.73 34.62 -0.21
N SER A 23 -10.18 35.83 -0.09
CA SER A 23 -10.29 36.85 -1.14
C SER A 23 -9.50 36.37 -2.35
N ALA A 24 -10.20 36.21 -3.48
CA ALA A 24 -9.74 35.48 -4.66
C ALA A 24 -8.71 36.21 -5.55
N ALA A 25 -8.01 37.25 -5.07
CA ALA A 25 -7.12 38.04 -5.95
C ALA A 25 -5.96 38.75 -5.23
N ALA A 26 -5.30 38.10 -4.26
CA ALA A 26 -4.03 38.60 -3.75
C ALA A 26 -2.88 38.14 -4.66
N PRO A 27 -1.91 39.00 -5.02
CA PRO A 27 -0.72 38.56 -5.76
C PRO A 27 0.03 37.50 -4.94
N THR A 28 0.52 36.46 -5.60
CA THR A 28 1.31 35.38 -4.99
C THR A 28 2.72 35.87 -4.71
N SER A 29 2.87 36.67 -3.67
CA SER A 29 4.13 37.11 -3.08
C SER A 29 4.50 36.19 -1.91
N LEU A 30 5.79 36.08 -1.57
CA LEU A 30 6.26 35.14 -0.53
C LEU A 30 5.59 35.35 0.85
N ASN A 31 5.05 36.53 1.11
CA ASN A 31 4.34 36.88 2.35
C ASN A 31 2.84 36.52 2.37
N THR A 32 2.23 36.16 1.23
CA THR A 32 0.78 35.85 1.13
C THR A 32 0.50 34.35 0.99
N ILE A 33 1.53 33.51 0.93
CA ILE A 33 1.39 32.05 0.80
C ILE A 33 1.06 31.44 2.17
N SER A 34 -0.02 30.67 2.23
CA SER A 34 -0.39 29.88 3.41
C SER A 34 -0.94 28.52 2.99
N ASP A 35 -0.72 27.49 3.82
CA ASP A 35 -1.29 26.16 3.59
C ASP A 35 -2.82 26.17 3.68
N ASN A 36 -3.47 25.19 3.05
CA ASN A 36 -4.91 24.96 3.19
C ASN A 36 -5.33 24.89 4.67
N PRO A 37 -6.48 25.48 5.04
CA PRO A 37 -6.94 25.49 6.43
C PRO A 37 -7.05 24.06 6.97
N GLY A 38 -6.39 23.81 8.10
CA GLY A 38 -6.36 22.49 8.74
C GLY A 38 -5.17 21.60 8.35
N SER A 39 -4.36 21.98 7.36
CA SER A 39 -3.11 21.29 7.02
C SER A 39 -2.13 21.27 8.20
N ARG A 40 -1.98 22.42 8.89
CA ARG A 40 -1.18 22.53 10.11
C ARG A 40 -2.05 22.52 11.35
N LYS A 41 -1.78 21.58 12.25
CA LYS A 41 -2.36 21.56 13.60
C LYS A 41 -1.38 22.18 14.59
N PHE A 42 -1.87 23.08 15.44
CA PHE A 42 -1.05 23.66 16.49
C PHE A 42 -0.59 22.57 17.47
N VAL A 43 0.74 22.42 17.62
CA VAL A 43 1.32 21.52 18.61
C VAL A 43 1.09 22.11 20.01
N ARG A 44 0.47 21.32 20.89
CA ARG A 44 0.25 21.74 22.27
C ARG A 44 1.57 21.75 23.04
N ARG A 45 2.02 22.94 23.44
CA ARG A 45 3.20 23.11 24.30
C ARG A 45 2.85 22.75 25.74
N LEU A 46 3.51 21.75 26.29
CA LEU A 46 3.25 21.23 27.65
C LEU A 46 3.96 22.09 28.71
N GLY A 47 3.39 22.19 29.92
CA GLY A 47 4.02 22.89 31.04
C GLY A 47 4.12 24.41 30.87
N ARG A 48 3.11 25.04 30.24
CA ARG A 48 3.05 26.48 29.95
C ARG A 48 1.80 27.13 30.57
N GLY A 49 1.71 27.06 31.90
CA GLY A 49 0.62 27.69 32.67
C GLY A 49 -0.71 26.93 32.62
N GLN A 50 -1.61 27.23 33.57
CA GLN A 50 -2.87 26.48 33.73
C GLN A 50 -3.85 26.70 32.58
N GLY A 51 -3.89 27.89 31.97
CA GLY A 51 -4.74 28.20 30.82
C GLY A 51 -4.48 27.33 29.57
N SER A 52 -3.32 26.67 29.49
CA SER A 52 -3.02 25.70 28.43
C SER A 52 -3.72 24.34 28.57
N GLY A 53 -4.39 24.10 29.71
CA GLY A 53 -5.03 22.82 30.08
C GLY A 53 -4.05 21.69 30.42
N ARG A 54 -2.74 21.90 30.30
CA ARG A 54 -1.67 20.96 30.66
C ARG A 54 -0.51 21.65 31.38
N GLY A 55 -0.83 22.64 32.22
CA GLY A 55 0.14 23.45 32.96
C GLY A 55 0.85 22.71 34.09
N GLY A 56 0.08 22.16 35.05
CA GLY A 56 0.63 21.54 36.26
C GLY A 56 1.47 20.28 35.97
N THR A 57 0.81 19.14 35.77
CA THR A 57 1.50 17.84 35.60
C THR A 57 1.91 17.53 34.16
N SER A 58 1.71 18.47 33.23
CA SER A 58 1.97 18.27 31.79
C SER A 58 1.30 17.03 31.19
N GLY A 59 0.19 16.56 31.78
CA GLY A 59 -0.53 15.37 31.36
C GLY A 59 0.09 14.03 31.79
N ARG A 60 1.10 14.04 32.67
CA ARG A 60 1.76 12.83 33.19
C ARG A 60 1.16 12.28 34.49
N GLY A 61 0.25 13.02 35.12
CA GLY A 61 -0.30 12.67 36.44
C GLY A 61 0.66 13.00 37.59
N HIS A 62 0.36 12.50 38.79
CA HIS A 62 1.11 12.80 40.01
C HIS A 62 2.00 11.63 40.45
N LYS A 63 3.22 11.94 40.91
CA LYS A 63 4.14 11.12 41.73
C LYS A 63 4.33 9.62 41.35
N GLY A 64 3.93 9.17 40.17
CA GLY A 64 4.11 7.78 39.70
C GLY A 64 5.41 7.57 38.94
N GLN A 65 5.78 6.30 38.71
CA GLN A 65 6.99 5.94 37.97
C GLN A 65 7.02 6.58 36.57
N LYS A 66 5.88 6.59 35.84
CA LYS A 66 5.72 7.21 34.51
C LYS A 66 5.84 8.75 34.50
N ALA A 67 5.69 9.41 35.64
CA ALA A 67 5.79 10.86 35.74
C ALA A 67 7.24 11.36 35.89
N ARG A 68 8.19 10.47 36.21
CA ARG A 68 9.61 10.80 36.37
C ARG A 68 10.35 10.86 35.03
N SER A 69 11.47 11.58 34.98
CA SER A 69 12.33 11.63 33.81
C SER A 69 12.86 10.23 33.46
N GLY A 70 12.91 9.92 32.16
CA GLY A 70 13.41 8.63 31.67
C GLY A 70 12.50 7.43 31.88
N ALA A 71 11.29 7.61 32.44
CA ALA A 71 10.39 6.50 32.74
C ALA A 71 9.98 5.68 31.51
N SER A 72 9.78 6.32 30.35
CA SER A 72 9.44 5.63 29.09
C SER A 72 10.60 4.78 28.54
N ARG A 73 11.84 5.04 28.97
CA ARG A 73 13.00 4.20 28.60
C ARG A 73 13.13 3.00 29.55
N LYS A 74 12.75 3.18 30.82
CA LYS A 74 12.77 2.14 31.85
C LYS A 74 11.60 1.15 31.68
N ILE A 75 10.39 1.68 31.47
CA ILE A 75 9.18 0.89 31.19
C ILE A 75 9.11 0.71 29.68
N ARG A 76 9.58 -0.44 29.19
CA ARG A 76 9.51 -0.79 27.77
C ARG A 76 8.05 -0.95 27.33
N LEU A 77 7.76 -0.58 26.08
CA LEU A 77 6.49 -0.93 25.43
C LEU A 77 6.37 -2.46 25.42
N GLY A 78 5.39 -3.00 26.14
CA GLY A 78 5.23 -4.45 26.37
C GLY A 78 5.62 -4.95 27.78
N PHE A 79 5.94 -4.07 28.72
CA PHE A 79 6.12 -4.45 30.14
C PHE A 79 4.77 -4.69 30.83
N GLU A 80 4.51 -5.93 31.26
CA GLU A 80 3.26 -6.38 31.89
C GLU A 80 3.33 -6.40 33.44
N GLY A 81 4.14 -5.53 34.05
CA GLY A 81 4.16 -5.38 35.52
C GLY A 81 4.83 -6.50 36.32
N GLY A 82 5.60 -7.37 35.65
CA GLY A 82 6.25 -8.53 36.28
C GLY A 82 5.68 -9.87 35.82
N GLN A 83 4.52 -9.86 35.17
CA GLN A 83 3.98 -11.03 34.48
C GLN A 83 4.89 -11.44 33.30
N THR A 84 4.97 -12.74 32.99
CA THR A 84 5.78 -13.26 31.86
C THR A 84 5.29 -12.67 30.54
N PRO A 85 6.06 -11.92 29.75
CA PRO A 85 5.51 -11.21 28.58
C PRO A 85 4.84 -12.14 27.56
N LEU A 86 3.81 -11.65 26.86
CA LEU A 86 3.08 -12.41 25.84
C LEU A 86 4.00 -13.11 24.82
N ALA A 87 5.08 -12.45 24.39
CA ALA A 87 6.06 -12.99 23.46
C ALA A 87 6.84 -14.21 23.99
N LYS A 88 6.84 -14.44 25.31
CA LYS A 88 7.39 -15.64 25.96
C LYS A 88 6.32 -16.68 26.26
N ARG A 89 5.08 -16.28 26.54
CA ARG A 89 3.97 -17.19 26.83
C ARG A 89 3.54 -17.98 25.60
N LEU A 90 3.46 -17.31 24.45
CA LEU A 90 3.04 -17.93 23.20
C LEU A 90 4.24 -18.63 22.53
N PRO A 91 4.05 -19.84 21.97
CA PRO A 91 5.12 -20.52 21.25
C PRO A 91 5.44 -19.77 19.95
N LYS A 92 6.71 -19.79 19.54
CA LYS A 92 7.11 -19.35 18.20
C LYS A 92 6.57 -20.34 17.18
N ARG A 93 5.67 -19.89 16.30
CA ARG A 93 5.02 -20.76 15.30
C ARG A 93 5.61 -20.54 13.92
N GLY A 94 6.06 -21.63 13.29
CA GLY A 94 6.44 -21.67 11.88
C GLY A 94 7.79 -21.00 11.56
N PHE A 95 7.99 -20.70 10.28
CA PHE A 95 9.18 -20.04 9.74
C PHE A 95 8.77 -19.09 8.60
N THR A 96 9.61 -18.11 8.28
CA THR A 96 9.41 -17.21 7.14
C THR A 96 9.99 -17.84 5.87
N SER A 97 9.16 -18.02 4.85
CA SER A 97 9.55 -18.69 3.61
C SER A 97 10.05 -17.68 2.56
N ASN A 98 11.18 -17.98 1.91
CA ASN A 98 11.76 -17.18 0.82
C ASN A 98 11.05 -17.41 -0.53
N LYS A 99 9.71 -17.47 -0.53
CA LYS A 99 8.95 -17.63 -1.77
C LYS A 99 9.04 -16.35 -2.59
N PRO A 100 9.20 -16.45 -3.93
CA PRO A 100 9.13 -15.28 -4.79
C PRO A 100 7.74 -14.65 -4.70
N ASP A 101 7.71 -13.34 -4.50
CA ASP A 101 6.50 -12.54 -4.48
C ASP A 101 6.19 -12.04 -5.90
N PHE A 102 5.15 -12.59 -6.50
CA PHE A 102 4.71 -12.24 -7.85
C PHE A 102 3.66 -11.15 -7.80
N SER A 103 3.73 -10.20 -8.72
CA SER A 103 2.72 -9.17 -8.85
C SER A 103 1.43 -9.78 -9.40
N PRO A 104 0.31 -9.73 -8.65
CA PRO A 104 -0.95 -10.32 -9.08
C PRO A 104 -1.59 -9.48 -10.18
N LEU A 105 -2.11 -10.15 -11.21
CA LEU A 105 -2.85 -9.55 -12.31
C LEU A 105 -4.14 -10.33 -12.52
N ASN A 106 -5.28 -9.67 -12.33
CA ASN A 106 -6.61 -10.25 -12.54
C ASN A 106 -7.08 -10.05 -13.99
N LEU A 107 -7.95 -10.95 -14.47
CA LEU A 107 -8.53 -10.86 -15.82
C LEU A 107 -9.42 -9.63 -16.00
N ASP A 108 -10.19 -9.23 -14.98
CA ASP A 108 -11.03 -8.02 -15.00
C ASP A 108 -10.24 -6.77 -15.40
N LYS A 109 -9.13 -6.57 -14.68
CA LYS A 109 -8.23 -5.45 -14.90
C LYS A 109 -7.61 -5.51 -16.30
N LEU A 110 -7.28 -6.71 -16.77
CA LEU A 110 -6.72 -6.88 -18.10
C LEU A 110 -7.75 -6.54 -19.19
N GLN A 111 -9.01 -6.95 -19.02
CA GLN A 111 -10.10 -6.59 -19.93
C GLN A 111 -10.37 -5.08 -19.95
N GLU A 112 -10.36 -4.42 -18.79
CA GLU A 112 -10.51 -2.96 -18.69
C GLU A 112 -9.42 -2.22 -19.48
N TRP A 113 -8.16 -2.65 -19.37
CA TRP A 113 -7.05 -2.01 -20.08
C TRP A 113 -7.10 -2.21 -21.60
N ILE A 114 -7.60 -3.36 -22.05
CA ILE A 114 -7.87 -3.61 -23.47
C ILE A 114 -9.01 -2.70 -23.95
N LYS A 115 -10.11 -2.59 -23.19
CA LYS A 115 -11.22 -1.69 -23.52
C LYS A 115 -10.78 -0.23 -23.60
N GLN A 116 -9.84 0.19 -22.77
CA GLN A 116 -9.25 1.53 -22.80
C GLN A 116 -8.26 1.74 -23.97
N GLY A 117 -7.95 0.71 -24.76
CA GLY A 117 -6.99 0.79 -25.86
C GLY A 117 -5.53 0.96 -25.39
N ARG A 118 -5.22 0.63 -24.13
CA ARG A 118 -3.86 0.72 -23.58
C ARG A 118 -3.03 -0.54 -23.82
N LEU A 119 -3.70 -1.63 -24.17
CA LEU A 119 -3.11 -2.91 -24.53
C LEU A 119 -3.72 -3.37 -25.86
N ASN A 120 -2.85 -3.70 -26.82
CA ASN A 120 -3.25 -4.30 -28.08
C ASN A 120 -3.45 -5.81 -27.87
N PRO A 121 -4.65 -6.36 -28.13
CA PRO A 121 -4.92 -7.79 -27.95
C PRO A 121 -4.28 -8.67 -29.04
N ASP A 122 -3.97 -8.11 -30.21
CA ASP A 122 -3.41 -8.83 -31.35
C ASP A 122 -1.93 -9.17 -31.19
N GLU A 123 -1.22 -8.39 -30.37
CA GLU A 123 0.20 -8.58 -30.08
C GLU A 123 0.41 -9.53 -28.90
N LEU A 124 1.61 -10.08 -28.79
CA LEU A 124 2.01 -10.85 -27.62
C LEU A 124 2.14 -9.91 -26.42
N ILE A 125 1.24 -10.03 -25.45
CA ILE A 125 1.26 -9.24 -24.22
C ILE A 125 2.40 -9.73 -23.33
N THR A 126 3.54 -9.03 -23.37
CA THR A 126 4.72 -9.34 -22.57
C THR A 126 4.70 -8.71 -21.18
N THR A 127 5.53 -9.21 -20.27
CA THR A 127 5.70 -8.64 -18.92
C THR A 127 6.15 -7.17 -18.96
N LYS A 128 6.91 -6.76 -19.99
CA LYS A 128 7.29 -5.36 -20.21
C LYS A 128 6.08 -4.49 -20.55
N MET A 129 5.27 -4.91 -21.53
CA MET A 129 4.06 -4.18 -21.92
C MET A 129 3.08 -4.02 -20.76
N LEU A 130 2.94 -5.03 -19.89
CA LEU A 130 2.09 -4.96 -18.70
C LEU A 130 2.57 -3.93 -17.66
N ASN A 131 3.88 -3.72 -17.57
CA ASN A 131 4.47 -2.71 -16.69
C ASN A 131 4.39 -1.31 -17.31
N ASP A 132 4.68 -1.18 -18.60
CA ASP A 132 4.70 0.11 -19.31
C ASP A 132 3.28 0.69 -19.45
N SER A 133 2.28 -0.17 -19.66
CA SER A 133 0.85 0.20 -19.63
C SER A 133 0.34 0.52 -18.22
N GLY A 134 1.12 0.30 -17.16
CA GLY A 134 0.73 0.54 -15.77
C GLY A 134 -0.39 -0.38 -15.25
N VAL A 135 -0.70 -1.46 -15.98
CA VAL A 135 -1.67 -2.49 -15.51
C VAL A 135 -1.14 -3.10 -14.22
N VAL A 136 0.16 -3.37 -14.19
CA VAL A 136 0.86 -3.86 -13.01
C VAL A 136 1.75 -2.74 -12.48
N GLY A 137 1.77 -2.59 -11.15
CA GLY A 137 2.70 -1.67 -10.49
C GLY A 137 4.12 -2.25 -10.46
N LYS A 138 4.79 -2.08 -9.32
CA LYS A 138 6.17 -2.58 -9.17
C LYS A 138 6.26 -4.10 -9.28
N VAL A 139 7.00 -4.58 -10.28
CA VAL A 139 7.27 -6.01 -10.49
C VAL A 139 8.61 -6.41 -9.85
N LYS A 140 8.62 -7.39 -8.94
CA LYS A 140 9.83 -7.88 -8.25
C LYS A 140 10.34 -9.23 -8.76
N HIS A 141 9.46 -10.22 -8.85
CA HIS A 141 9.81 -11.59 -9.26
C HIS A 141 9.06 -12.08 -10.51
N GLY A 142 8.21 -11.24 -11.09
CA GLY A 142 7.39 -11.56 -12.27
C GLY A 142 5.92 -11.26 -12.03
N VAL A 143 5.10 -11.55 -13.03
CA VAL A 143 3.65 -11.34 -12.99
C VAL A 143 2.95 -12.69 -12.89
N LYS A 144 1.97 -12.76 -11.99
CA LYS A 144 1.09 -13.91 -11.84
C LYS A 144 -0.32 -13.56 -12.26
N LEU A 145 -0.83 -14.28 -13.26
CA LEU A 145 -2.19 -14.13 -13.73
C LEU A 145 -3.18 -14.88 -12.81
N LEU A 146 -4.28 -14.23 -12.47
CA LEU A 146 -5.31 -14.72 -11.57
C LEU A 146 -6.70 -14.60 -12.23
N GLY A 147 -7.57 -15.56 -11.96
CA GLY A 147 -8.88 -15.70 -12.59
C GLY A 147 -10.00 -14.96 -11.87
N ASN A 148 -9.77 -13.74 -11.38
CA ASN A 148 -10.90 -12.92 -10.91
C ASN A 148 -11.60 -12.28 -12.12
N GLY A 149 -12.94 -12.41 -12.09
CA GLY A 149 -13.93 -12.06 -13.12
C GLY A 149 -13.70 -12.66 -14.51
N ILE A 150 -13.62 -13.98 -14.49
CA ILE A 150 -13.66 -14.86 -15.67
C ILE A 150 -14.91 -14.61 -16.54
N GLN A 151 -16.01 -14.14 -15.96
CA GLN A 151 -17.28 -13.97 -16.68
C GLN A 151 -17.24 -12.82 -17.68
N ASP A 152 -16.52 -11.74 -17.34
CA ASP A 152 -16.46 -10.51 -18.13
C ASP A 152 -15.27 -10.49 -19.11
N PHE A 153 -14.43 -11.53 -19.05
CA PHE A 153 -13.26 -11.67 -19.91
C PHE A 153 -13.67 -12.29 -21.25
N HIS A 154 -13.56 -11.51 -22.32
CA HIS A 154 -13.95 -11.93 -23.68
C HIS A 154 -12.84 -11.72 -24.72
N ALA A 155 -11.76 -11.03 -24.34
CA ALA A 155 -10.67 -10.75 -25.27
C ALA A 155 -9.90 -12.04 -25.63
N LYS A 156 -9.64 -12.23 -26.92
CA LYS A 156 -8.70 -13.23 -27.42
C LYS A 156 -7.30 -12.63 -27.34
N ILE A 157 -6.47 -13.15 -26.44
CA ILE A 157 -5.11 -12.63 -26.20
C ILE A 157 -4.07 -13.73 -26.15
N ASN A 158 -2.86 -13.40 -26.58
CA ASN A 158 -1.67 -14.20 -26.31
C ASN A 158 -0.87 -13.48 -25.22
N ILE A 159 -0.68 -14.13 -24.08
CA ILE A 159 -0.03 -13.50 -22.92
C ILE A 159 1.19 -14.27 -22.46
N GLN A 160 2.28 -13.54 -22.19
CA GLN A 160 3.52 -14.07 -21.65
C GLN A 160 3.70 -13.62 -20.19
N VAL A 161 3.54 -14.57 -19.26
CA VAL A 161 3.63 -14.34 -17.81
C VAL A 161 4.56 -15.33 -17.12
N THR A 162 4.88 -15.09 -15.85
CA THR A 162 5.74 -15.99 -15.07
C THR A 162 4.93 -17.12 -14.43
N GLU A 163 3.74 -16.83 -13.92
CA GLU A 163 2.80 -17.83 -13.40
C GLU A 163 1.36 -17.48 -13.79
N ALA A 164 0.46 -18.47 -13.79
CA ALA A 164 -0.97 -18.25 -13.96
C ALA A 164 -1.76 -19.25 -13.10
N SER A 165 -2.94 -18.85 -12.61
CA SER A 165 -3.89 -19.78 -11.99
C SER A 165 -4.51 -20.68 -13.05
N LYS A 166 -4.89 -21.91 -12.67
CA LYS A 166 -5.57 -22.85 -13.58
C LYS A 166 -6.87 -22.25 -14.15
N THR A 167 -7.60 -21.52 -13.30
CA THR A 167 -8.84 -20.83 -13.69
C THR A 167 -8.60 -19.73 -14.74
N ALA A 168 -7.49 -19.00 -14.64
CA ALA A 168 -7.16 -17.95 -15.60
C ALA A 168 -6.71 -18.53 -16.94
N GLN A 169 -5.90 -19.60 -16.91
CA GLN A 169 -5.48 -20.33 -18.12
C GLN A 169 -6.70 -20.83 -18.89
N TYR A 170 -7.61 -21.53 -18.21
CA TYR A 170 -8.85 -22.03 -18.79
C TYR A 170 -9.70 -20.92 -19.42
N ALA A 171 -9.85 -19.77 -18.75
CA ALA A 171 -10.61 -18.65 -19.27
C ALA A 171 -10.02 -18.06 -20.56
N ILE A 172 -8.69 -17.93 -20.63
CA ILE A 172 -7.99 -17.43 -21.82
C ILE A 172 -8.09 -18.44 -22.98
N GLU A 173 -7.85 -19.72 -22.70
CA GLU A 173 -7.94 -20.79 -23.71
C GLU A 173 -9.36 -20.96 -24.25
N LYS A 174 -10.38 -20.83 -23.38
CA LYS A 174 -11.80 -20.86 -23.78
C LYS A 174 -12.14 -19.77 -24.80
N ASN A 175 -11.52 -18.59 -24.68
CA ASN A 175 -11.69 -17.48 -25.62
C ASN A 175 -10.76 -17.59 -26.86
N GLY A 176 -10.02 -18.70 -26.99
CA GLY A 176 -9.10 -18.96 -28.10
C GLY A 176 -7.75 -18.25 -28.00
N GLY A 177 -7.39 -17.77 -26.81
CA GLY A 177 -6.07 -17.21 -26.51
C GLY A 177 -5.04 -18.27 -26.08
N SER A 178 -3.80 -17.85 -25.86
CA SER A 178 -2.71 -18.72 -25.38
C SER A 178 -1.94 -18.10 -24.22
N VAL A 179 -1.49 -18.94 -23.28
CA VAL A 179 -0.67 -18.51 -22.13
C VAL A 179 0.71 -19.13 -22.24
N MET A 180 1.74 -18.29 -22.42
CA MET A 180 3.13 -18.72 -22.44
C MET A 180 3.81 -18.41 -21.10
N PHE A 181 4.49 -19.40 -20.53
CA PHE A 181 5.27 -19.23 -19.31
C PHE A 181 6.71 -18.86 -19.63
N THR A 182 7.21 -17.80 -19.03
CA THR A 182 8.64 -17.45 -19.10
C THR A 182 9.26 -17.23 -17.74
N TYR A 183 10.45 -17.81 -17.58
CA TYR A 183 11.24 -17.68 -16.38
C TYR A 183 12.08 -16.41 -16.41
N PHE A 184 12.03 -15.64 -15.33
CA PHE A 184 12.94 -14.54 -15.10
C PHE A 184 13.68 -14.72 -13.76
N ASN A 185 14.99 -14.55 -13.78
CA ASN A 185 15.74 -14.20 -12.58
C ASN A 185 15.61 -12.68 -12.33
N LYS A 186 16.00 -12.21 -11.14
CA LYS A 186 15.85 -10.79 -10.77
C LYS A 186 16.59 -9.84 -11.73
N LEU A 187 17.76 -10.25 -12.21
CA LEU A 187 18.56 -9.48 -13.17
C LEU A 187 17.89 -9.43 -14.55
N GLY A 188 17.49 -10.58 -15.08
CA GLY A 188 16.82 -10.69 -16.38
C GLY A 188 15.48 -9.97 -16.40
N LEU A 189 14.69 -10.06 -15.32
CA LEU A 189 13.45 -9.29 -15.21
C LEU A 189 13.72 -7.79 -15.29
N ARG A 190 14.73 -7.30 -14.56
CA ARG A 190 15.11 -5.89 -14.58
C ARG A 190 15.59 -5.46 -15.96
N ALA A 191 16.37 -6.29 -16.64
CA ALA A 191 16.83 -6.05 -18.01
C ALA A 191 15.68 -5.98 -19.02
N THR A 192 14.69 -6.86 -18.89
CA THR A 192 13.48 -6.84 -19.73
C THR A 192 12.63 -5.59 -19.48
N LEU A 193 12.44 -5.20 -18.22
CA LEU A 193 11.61 -4.05 -17.86
C LEU A 193 12.28 -2.70 -18.17
N HIS A 194 13.58 -2.59 -17.92
CA HIS A 194 14.34 -1.35 -18.06
C HIS A 194 15.66 -1.59 -18.80
N PRO A 195 15.60 -1.86 -20.13
CA PRO A 195 16.80 -2.10 -20.92
C PRO A 195 17.68 -0.85 -21.01
N ASP A 196 17.10 0.35 -20.90
CA ASP A 196 17.76 1.66 -20.86
C ASP A 196 18.80 1.80 -19.74
N LYS A 197 18.70 0.99 -18.68
CA LYS A 197 19.60 1.03 -17.52
C LYS A 197 20.82 0.11 -17.66
N PHE A 198 20.96 -0.56 -18.79
CA PHE A 198 22.04 -1.51 -19.05
C PHE A 198 22.77 -1.09 -20.31
N ASP A 199 24.08 -0.88 -20.20
CA ASP A 199 24.92 -0.61 -21.37
C ASP A 199 24.98 -1.85 -22.29
N ILE A 200 25.01 -3.04 -21.68
CA ILE A 200 24.95 -4.33 -22.37
C ILE A 200 23.84 -5.17 -21.71
N VAL A 201 22.82 -5.52 -22.49
CA VAL A 201 21.69 -6.31 -21.98
C VAL A 201 22.15 -7.75 -21.73
N PRO A 202 22.04 -8.26 -20.48
CA PRO A 202 22.43 -9.62 -20.17
C PRO A 202 21.50 -10.64 -20.84
N LYS A 203 22.06 -11.78 -21.25
CA LYS A 203 21.26 -12.91 -21.75
C LYS A 203 20.36 -13.45 -20.64
N LEU A 204 19.15 -13.89 -21.01
CA LEU A 204 18.22 -14.50 -20.07
C LEU A 204 18.77 -15.83 -19.53
N ALA A 205 18.60 -16.04 -18.22
CA ALA A 205 19.06 -17.25 -17.56
C ALA A 205 18.13 -18.43 -17.90
N ARG A 206 18.71 -19.63 -17.99
CA ARG A 206 17.93 -20.87 -18.07
C ARG A 206 17.11 -21.08 -16.79
N PRO A 207 15.88 -21.62 -16.89
CA PRO A 207 15.07 -21.90 -15.71
C PRO A 207 15.70 -22.98 -14.83
N PRO A 208 15.55 -22.90 -13.49
CA PRO A 208 15.92 -24.00 -12.61
C PRO A 208 14.99 -25.19 -12.84
N ARG A 209 15.52 -26.42 -12.72
CA ARG A 209 14.78 -27.68 -12.96
C ARG A 209 13.42 -27.73 -12.25
N LYS A 210 13.34 -27.29 -10.99
CA LYS A 210 12.09 -27.26 -10.22
C LYS A 210 11.00 -26.38 -10.87
N TRP A 211 11.40 -25.26 -11.47
CA TRP A 211 10.45 -24.38 -12.15
C TRP A 211 10.05 -24.96 -13.51
N ALA A 212 11.02 -25.47 -14.28
CA ALA A 212 10.77 -26.10 -15.58
C ALA A 212 9.75 -27.26 -15.47
N LEU A 213 9.94 -28.17 -14.49
CA LEU A 213 9.03 -29.28 -14.23
C LEU A 213 7.61 -28.82 -13.83
N LYS A 214 7.49 -27.71 -13.10
CA LYS A 214 6.18 -27.16 -12.70
C LYS A 214 5.36 -26.70 -13.90
N HIS A 215 6.03 -26.23 -14.95
CA HIS A 215 5.40 -25.66 -16.14
C HIS A 215 5.47 -26.59 -17.37
N GLY A 216 5.93 -27.84 -17.19
CA GLY A 216 5.98 -28.83 -18.27
C GLY A 216 6.98 -28.52 -19.39
N ILE A 217 8.03 -27.73 -19.10
CA ILE A 217 9.07 -27.39 -20.09
C ILE A 217 10.18 -28.45 -19.98
N GLU A 218 10.11 -29.48 -20.82
CA GLU A 218 10.99 -30.66 -20.74
C GLU A 218 12.36 -30.49 -21.43
N ASN A 219 12.55 -29.44 -22.23
CA ASN A 219 13.76 -29.28 -23.05
C ASN A 219 14.94 -28.61 -22.33
N HIS A 220 15.48 -29.18 -21.26
CA HIS A 220 16.70 -28.67 -20.60
C HIS A 220 17.57 -29.78 -19.99
N LEU A 221 18.32 -30.50 -20.82
CA LEU A 221 19.67 -30.98 -20.51
C LEU A 221 20.68 -30.08 -21.22
#